data_AF-A0A7G1IBJ3-F1
#
_entry.id   AF-A0A7G1IBJ3-F1
#
_cell.length_a   1.000
_cell.length_b   1.000
_cell.length_c   1.000
_cell.angle_alpha   90.00
_cell.angle_beta   90.00
_cell.angle_gamma   90.00
#
_symmetry.space_group_name_H-M   'P 1'
#
loop_
_entity.id
_entity.type
_entity.pdbx_description
1 polymer ?
#
loop_
_entity_poly.entity_id
_entity_poly.type
_entity_poly.pdbx_seq_one_letter_code
_entity_poly.pdbx_strand_id
1 'polypeptide(L)' 'MVESRGLPTAAELESFLAEGFAETDVLQVLLAIAVKTISNYSNHLFHTDVDAAFAGQIWEA' A
#
# COMPACT_ATOMS: atom_id res chain seq x y z
N MET A 1 -2.75 -7.24 4.63
CA MET A 1 -2.79 -7.76 3.23
C MET A 1 -1.44 -7.77 2.50
N VAL A 2 -0.51 -6.82 2.70
CA VAL A 2 0.82 -6.89 2.03
C VAL A 2 1.60 -8.15 2.42
N GLU A 3 1.76 -8.40 3.73
CA GLU A 3 2.47 -9.58 4.24
C GLU A 3 1.75 -10.88 3.90
N SER A 4 0.42 -10.89 4.03
CA SER A 4 -0.43 -12.04 3.70
C SER A 4 -0.69 -12.21 2.19
N ARG A 5 -0.08 -11.37 1.34
CA ARG A 5 -0.19 -11.43 -0.13
C ARG A 5 -1.63 -11.45 -0.65
N GLY A 6 -2.48 -10.61 -0.07
CA GLY A 6 -3.89 -10.49 -0.45
C GLY A 6 -4.82 -11.52 0.18
N LEU A 7 -4.34 -12.31 1.15
CA LEU A 7 -5.15 -13.28 1.88
C LEU A 7 -5.34 -12.85 3.34
N PRO A 8 -6.19 -11.85 3.65
CA PRO A 8 -6.53 -11.53 5.03
C PRO A 8 -7.30 -12.69 5.67
N THR A 9 -7.21 -12.80 6.99
CA THR A 9 -8.05 -13.70 7.77
C THR A 9 -9.49 -13.20 7.82
N ALA A 10 -10.44 -14.09 8.12
CA ALA A 10 -11.84 -13.71 8.31
C ALA A 10 -12.01 -12.65 9.42
N ALA A 11 -11.30 -12.79 10.54
CA ALA A 11 -11.36 -11.85 11.65
C ALA A 11 -10.86 -10.43 11.28
N GLU A 12 -9.81 -10.33 10.45
CA GLU A 12 -9.35 -9.03 9.93
C GLU A 12 -10.37 -8.38 9.01
N LEU A 13 -11.02 -9.17 8.14
CA LEU A 13 -12.06 -8.67 7.24
C LEU A 13 -13.32 -8.23 8.02
N GLU A 14 -13.77 -9.04 8.98
CA GLU A 14 -14.91 -8.73 9.84
C GLU A 14 -14.67 -7.44 10.64
N SER A 15 -13.50 -7.31 11.25
CA SER A 15 -13.11 -6.09 11.97
C SER A 15 -13.13 -4.86 11.07
N PHE A 16 -12.59 -4.97 9.85
CA PHE A 16 -12.60 -3.89 8.88
C PHE A 16 -14.03 -3.47 8.49
N LEU A 17 -14.92 -4.42 8.22
CA LEU A 17 -16.32 -4.12 7.89
C LEU A 17 -17.11 -3.57 9.08
N ALA A 18 -16.78 -4.00 10.31
CA ALA A 18 -17.44 -3.53 11.53
C ALA A 18 -17.17 -2.04 11.82
N GLU A 19 -16.04 -1.51 11.36
CA GLU A 19 -15.70 -0.07 11.42
C GLU A 19 -16.46 0.77 10.38
N GLY A 20 -17.32 0.15 9.57
CA GLY A 20 -18.20 0.83 8.60
C GLY A 20 -17.64 0.90 7.18
N PHE A 21 -16.53 0.22 6.90
CA PHE A 21 -16.02 0.07 5.54
C PHE A 21 -16.81 -0.98 4.76
N ALA A 22 -16.79 -0.86 3.44
CA ALA A 22 -17.45 -1.79 2.53
C ALA A 22 -16.46 -2.78 1.91
N GLU A 23 -16.96 -3.87 1.36
CA GLU A 23 -16.14 -4.83 0.57
C GLU A 23 -15.43 -4.15 -0.61
N THR A 24 -16.03 -3.10 -1.18
CA THR A 24 -15.39 -2.28 -2.22
C THR A 24 -14.13 -1.55 -1.72
N ASP A 25 -14.06 -1.23 -0.43
CA ASP A 25 -12.87 -0.59 0.15
C ASP A 25 -11.73 -1.61 0.29
N VAL A 26 -12.04 -2.89 0.53
CA VAL A 26 -11.04 -3.98 0.50
C VAL A 26 -10.40 -4.09 -0.87
N LEU A 27 -11.21 -3.98 -1.94
CA LEU A 27 -10.71 -3.95 -3.32
C LEU A 27 -9.86 -2.71 -3.60
N GLN A 28 -10.22 -1.55 -3.03
CA GLN A 28 -9.38 -0.34 -3.13
C GLN A 28 -8.04 -0.50 -2.42
N VAL A 29 -8.00 -1.15 -1.25
CA VAL A 29 -6.73 -1.47 -0.57
C VAL A 29 -5.90 -2.44 -1.41
N LEU A 30 -6.51 -3.46 -2.00
CA LEU A 30 -5.82 -4.39 -2.90
C LEU A 30 -5.22 -3.65 -4.12
N LEU A 31 -5.99 -2.76 -4.73
CA LEU A 31 -5.53 -1.91 -5.83
C LEU A 31 -4.34 -1.04 -5.41
N ALA A 32 -4.43 -0.37 -4.26
CA ALA A 32 -3.34 0.45 -3.74
C ALA A 32 -2.06 -0.36 -3.52
N ILE A 33 -2.17 -1.58 -2.98
CA ILE A 33 -1.05 -2.49 -2.80
C ILE A 33 -0.42 -2.85 -4.15
N ALA A 34 -1.22 -3.19 -5.17
CA ALA A 34 -0.72 -3.54 -6.49
C ALA A 34 0.05 -2.37 -7.13
N VAL A 35 -0.54 -1.16 -7.12
CA VAL A 35 0.08 0.05 -7.66
C VAL A 35 1.38 0.37 -6.93
N LYS A 36 1.39 0.32 -5.59
CA LYS A 36 2.59 0.60 -4.81
C LYS A 36 3.66 -0.47 -4.94
N THR A 37 3.28 -1.73 -5.16
CA THR A 37 4.27 -2.80 -5.43
C THR A 37 5.04 -2.48 -6.70
N ILE A 38 4.33 -2.15 -7.79
CA ILE A 38 4.96 -1.76 -9.06
C ILE A 38 5.82 -0.51 -8.86
N SER A 39 5.25 0.56 -8.30
CA SER A 39 5.93 1.84 -8.11
C SER A 39 7.19 1.72 -7.22
N ASN A 40 7.09 1.03 -6.08
CA ASN A 40 8.21 0.89 -5.15
C ASN A 40 9.31 0.03 -5.78
N TYR A 41 8.96 -1.05 -6.49
CA TYR A 41 9.96 -1.91 -7.14
C TYR A 41 10.66 -1.20 -8.29
N SER A 42 9.93 -0.39 -9.08
CA SER A 42 10.53 0.47 -10.10
C SER A 42 11.53 1.45 -9.47
N ASN A 43 11.14 2.19 -8.42
CA ASN A 43 12.05 3.15 -7.78
C ASN A 43 13.28 2.48 -7.17
N HIS A 44 13.11 1.29 -6.58
CA HIS A 44 14.24 0.54 -6.02
C HIS A 44 15.19 0.05 -7.11
N LEU A 45 14.67 -0.50 -8.22
CA LEU A 45 15.48 -1.04 -9.31
C LEU A 45 16.26 0.04 -10.05
N PHE A 46 15.66 1.22 -10.24
CA PHE A 46 16.23 2.30 -11.03
C PHE A 46 16.88 3.41 -10.20
N HIS A 47 16.86 3.30 -8.87
CA HIS A 47 17.36 4.33 -7.95
C HIS A 47 16.83 5.72 -8.31
N THR A 48 15.52 5.81 -8.56
CA THR A 48 14.89 7.07 -9.00
C THR A 48 15.11 8.16 -7.97
N ASP A 49 15.72 9.27 -8.41
CA ASP A 49 15.97 10.43 -7.55
C ASP A 49 14.67 11.06 -7.05
N VAL A 50 14.72 11.65 -5.86
CA VAL A 50 13.59 12.41 -5.30
C VAL A 50 13.51 13.76 -6.01
N ASP A 51 12.33 14.11 -6.53
CA ASP A 51 12.12 15.43 -7.13
C ASP A 51 12.37 16.54 -6.10
N ALA A 52 12.90 17.68 -6.55
CA ALA A 52 13.22 18.81 -5.68
C ALA A 52 12.03 19.30 -4.83
N ALA A 53 10.81 19.20 -5.35
CA ALA A 53 9.58 19.55 -4.63
C ALA A 53 9.35 18.69 -3.37
N PHE A 54 9.89 17.47 -3.35
CA PHE A 54 9.79 16.52 -2.24
C PHE A 54 11.08 16.39 -1.43
N ALA A 55 12.08 17.27 -1.63
CA ALA A 55 13.34 17.23 -0.88
C ALA A 55 13.13 17.29 0.65
N GLY A 56 12.11 18.02 1.13
CA GLY A 56 11.76 18.07 2.56
C GLY A 56 11.08 16.81 3.12
N GLN A 57 10.83 15.80 2.28
CA GLN A 57 10.23 14.52 2.65
C GLN A 57 11.24 13.36 2.61
N ILE A 58 12.52 13.68 2.40
CA ILE A 58 13.59 12.67 2.47
C ILE A 58 13.64 12.12 3.89
N TRP A 59 13.62 10.79 3.99
CA TRP A 59 13.79 10.10 5.26
C TRP A 59 15.27 9.98 5.59
N GLU A 60 15.65 10.48 6.77
CA GLU A 60 16.96 10.25 7.36
C GLU A 60 16.91 8.96 8.20
N ALA A 61 17.99 8.16 8.13
CA ALA A 61 18.10 6.89 8.83
C ALA A 61 18.45 7.05 10.32
#